data_AF-A0A090V837-F1
#
_entry.id   AF-A0A090V837-F1
#
_cell.length_a   1.000
_cell.length_b   1.000
_cell.length_c   1.000
_cell.angle_alpha   90.00
_cell.angle_beta   90.00
_cell.angle_gamma   90.00
#
_symmetry.space_group_name_H-M   'P 1'
#
loop_
_entity.id
_entity.type
_entity.pdbx_description
1 polymer ?
#
loop_
_entity_poly.entity_id
_entity_poly.type
_entity_poly.pdbx_seq_one_letter_code
_entity_poly.pdbx_strand_id
1 'polypeptide(L)'
;MTKPRTFHIALGSNKGDKFKNLQNAVDAIYQQIGSVKLISKVYKSPAFGFESEDFLNCCLVLESDLEPQHVLDLLLTIETDLGRTRKLKDAYEARIIDLDIVLVEDEIINTETLQVPHPEMQKRKFVLLPLNDIAAKVKHVKLGKTVAELLAVCYDDSVLEPKNIWLKNPTKSLDFSKYNYIAIEGNIGAGKTSLANKIAQDFNARLLMERFADNPFLPKFYNDAQRYAFTLEMSFLADRYQQISEDLAQLDLFKQFVVSDYDVFKSLIFSKITLNNDEYGLYRKLFYLMYKDIPKPELYIYLYQNTERLQQNIKKRGRDYEQNIADDYLEKINSGYLEFLKSQKNFNVKIIDISNRDFVANRSDYLWVLGEICE
;
A
#
# COMPACT_ATOMS: atom_id res chain seq x y z
N MET A 1 -1.74 5.24 11.03
CA MET A 1 -1.57 3.86 10.53
C MET A 1 -0.29 3.33 11.15
N THR A 2 -0.29 2.09 11.62
CA THR A 2 0.94 1.39 12.03
C THR A 2 1.86 1.29 10.82
N LYS A 3 3.17 1.35 11.04
CA LYS A 3 4.14 1.14 9.97
C LYS A 3 4.08 -0.35 9.57
N PRO A 4 4.05 -0.68 8.26
CA PRO A 4 4.10 -2.06 7.82
C PRO A 4 5.37 -2.73 8.33
N ARG A 5 5.24 -4.00 8.74
CA ARG A 5 6.37 -4.83 9.19
C ARG A 5 6.87 -5.71 8.06
N THR A 6 8.17 -5.98 8.07
CA THR A 6 8.80 -6.89 7.11
C THR A 6 8.81 -8.32 7.61
N PHE A 7 8.19 -9.22 6.85
CA PHE A 7 8.16 -10.66 7.06
C PHE A 7 9.00 -11.39 6.01
N HIS A 8 9.72 -12.42 6.44
CA HIS A 8 10.39 -13.36 5.53
C HIS A 8 9.65 -14.69 5.61
N ILE A 9 9.02 -15.09 4.50
CA ILE A 9 8.20 -16.30 4.42
C ILE A 9 8.93 -17.33 3.58
N ALA A 10 9.07 -18.55 4.09
CA ALA A 10 9.53 -19.71 3.33
C ALA A 10 8.33 -20.45 2.75
N LEU A 11 8.46 -20.91 1.50
CA LEU A 11 7.44 -21.67 0.80
C LEU A 11 8.05 -22.98 0.32
N GLY A 12 7.33 -24.09 0.49
CA GLY A 12 7.74 -25.42 0.03
C GLY A 12 6.58 -26.22 -0.56
N SER A 13 6.81 -26.95 -1.65
CA SER A 13 5.80 -27.83 -2.26
C SER A 13 6.43 -29.10 -2.84
N ASN A 14 5.87 -30.28 -2.54
CA ASN A 14 6.33 -31.56 -3.11
C ASN A 14 5.25 -32.44 -3.75
N LYS A 15 3.98 -32.04 -3.75
CA LYS A 15 2.88 -32.80 -4.39
C LYS A 15 2.27 -32.07 -5.58
N GLY A 16 1.85 -32.84 -6.59
CA GLY A 16 1.12 -32.30 -7.75
C GLY A 16 1.96 -31.33 -8.58
N ASP A 17 1.32 -30.29 -9.13
CA ASP A 17 2.01 -29.22 -9.86
C ASP A 17 2.68 -28.24 -8.90
N LYS A 18 3.91 -28.59 -8.48
CA LYS A 18 4.66 -27.87 -7.43
C LYS A 18 4.88 -26.41 -7.76
N PHE A 19 5.14 -26.09 -9.03
CA PHE A 19 5.35 -24.70 -9.44
C PHE A 19 4.06 -23.90 -9.39
N LYS A 20 2.95 -24.48 -9.87
CA LYS A 20 1.63 -23.84 -9.77
C LYS A 20 1.19 -23.63 -8.33
N ASN A 21 1.46 -24.59 -7.43
CA ASN A 21 1.15 -24.43 -6.00
C ASN A 21 1.92 -23.26 -5.39
N LEU A 22 3.23 -23.14 -5.67
CA LEU A 22 4.04 -22.00 -5.23
C LEU A 22 3.49 -20.68 -5.78
N GLN A 23 3.12 -20.61 -7.05
CA GLN A 23 2.56 -19.39 -7.64
C GLN A 23 1.21 -19.02 -7.01
N ASN A 24 0.31 -19.99 -6.84
CA ASN A 24 -0.98 -19.76 -6.21
C ASN A 24 -0.83 -19.27 -4.76
N ALA A 25 0.17 -19.79 -4.03
CA ALA A 25 0.47 -19.32 -2.68
C ALA A 25 0.99 -17.88 -2.66
N VAL A 26 1.89 -17.51 -3.58
CA VAL A 26 2.34 -16.12 -3.74
C VAL A 26 1.16 -15.19 -4.04
N ASP A 27 0.28 -15.59 -4.96
CA ASP A 27 -0.89 -14.79 -5.34
C ASP A 27 -1.86 -14.64 -4.16
N ALA A 28 -2.10 -15.71 -3.40
CA ALA A 28 -2.96 -15.68 -2.22
C ALA A 28 -2.38 -14.83 -1.09
N ILE A 29 -1.07 -14.93 -0.82
CA ILE A 29 -0.37 -14.07 0.15
C ILE A 29 -0.51 -12.60 -0.25
N TYR A 30 -0.33 -12.29 -1.54
CA TYR A 30 -0.50 -10.93 -2.05
C TYR A 30 -1.93 -10.41 -1.86
N GLN A 31 -2.94 -11.24 -2.12
CA GLN A 31 -4.35 -10.86 -2.03
C GLN A 31 -4.83 -10.68 -0.58
N GLN A 32 -4.40 -11.57 0.33
CA GLN A 32 -4.97 -11.65 1.67
C GLN A 32 -4.11 -10.98 2.75
N ILE A 33 -2.79 -10.97 2.61
CA ILE A 33 -1.88 -10.65 3.73
C ILE A 33 -1.16 -9.32 3.53
N GLY A 34 -0.50 -9.12 2.40
CA GLY A 34 0.40 -7.98 2.25
C GLY A 34 1.11 -7.91 0.90
N SER A 35 1.95 -6.90 0.73
CA SER A 35 2.63 -6.63 -0.54
C SER A 35 3.93 -7.44 -0.64
N VAL A 36 4.08 -8.21 -1.72
CA VAL A 36 5.26 -9.05 -1.96
C VAL A 36 6.35 -8.19 -2.57
N LYS A 37 7.43 -7.93 -1.84
CA LYS A 37 8.53 -7.05 -2.30
C LYS A 37 9.55 -7.80 -3.13
N LEU A 38 10.01 -8.95 -2.65
CA LEU A 38 11.03 -9.78 -3.30
C LEU A 38 10.64 -11.26 -3.25
N ILE A 39 11.06 -12.02 -4.25
CA ILE A 39 10.93 -13.47 -4.31
C ILE A 39 12.30 -14.02 -4.72
N SER A 40 12.80 -15.04 -4.01
CA SER A 40 14.06 -15.71 -4.33
C SER A 40 13.97 -16.52 -5.61
N LYS A 41 15.08 -17.12 -6.04
CA LYS A 41 15.02 -18.22 -7.00
C LYS A 41 14.25 -19.41 -6.40
N VAL A 42 13.73 -20.26 -7.28
CA VAL A 42 13.16 -21.54 -6.90
C VAL A 42 14.26 -22.59 -6.89
N TYR A 43 14.37 -23.32 -5.77
CA TYR A 43 15.34 -24.37 -5.58
C TYR A 43 14.64 -25.72 -5.48
N LYS A 44 15.19 -26.73 -6.16
CA LYS A 44 14.81 -28.12 -5.97
C LYS A 44 15.69 -28.73 -4.88
N SER A 45 15.08 -29.42 -3.93
CA SER A 45 15.80 -30.18 -2.89
C SER A 45 15.17 -31.56 -2.69
N PRO A 46 15.94 -32.56 -2.23
CA PRO A 46 15.35 -33.79 -1.71
C PRO A 46 14.47 -33.48 -0.48
N ALA A 47 13.63 -34.43 -0.11
CA ALA A 47 12.88 -34.38 1.14
C ALA A 47 13.81 -34.45 2.35
N PHE A 48 13.57 -33.57 3.33
CA PHE A 48 14.41 -33.51 4.53
C PHE A 48 13.84 -34.40 5.63
N GLY A 49 14.54 -35.48 5.97
CA GLY A 49 14.19 -36.35 7.09
C GLY A 49 13.14 -37.44 6.82
N PHE A 50 12.70 -37.64 5.57
CA PHE A 50 11.81 -38.73 5.15
C PHE A 50 11.91 -38.98 3.63
N GLU A 51 11.42 -40.13 3.14
CA GLU A 51 11.36 -40.42 1.70
C GLU A 51 10.09 -39.80 1.06
N SER A 52 10.29 -38.92 0.07
CA SER A 52 9.21 -38.45 -0.80
C SER A 52 9.76 -37.93 -2.12
N GLU A 53 8.86 -37.48 -3.00
CA GLU A 53 9.26 -36.65 -4.13
C GLU A 53 10.02 -35.40 -3.68
N ASP A 54 10.86 -34.90 -4.59
CA ASP A 54 11.61 -33.66 -4.40
C ASP A 54 10.69 -32.46 -4.17
N PHE A 55 11.15 -31.55 -3.31
CA PHE A 55 10.50 -30.28 -3.03
C PHE A 55 10.96 -29.20 -4.00
N LEU A 56 10.07 -28.26 -4.30
CA LEU A 56 10.44 -26.92 -4.74
C LEU A 56 10.31 -25.96 -3.56
N ASN A 57 11.37 -25.20 -3.29
CA ASN A 57 11.44 -24.24 -2.19
C ASN A 57 11.80 -22.85 -2.69
N CYS A 58 11.21 -21.82 -2.09
CA CYS A 58 11.61 -20.43 -2.27
C CYS A 58 11.36 -19.64 -0.97
N CYS A 59 11.86 -18.42 -0.94
CA CYS A 59 11.51 -17.45 0.10
C CYS A 59 10.99 -16.17 -0.55
N LEU A 60 10.17 -15.43 0.19
CA LEU A 60 9.73 -14.09 -0.20
C LEU A 60 9.87 -13.10 0.96
N VAL A 61 10.02 -11.83 0.59
CA VAL A 61 9.91 -10.68 1.50
C VAL A 61 8.52 -10.10 1.34
N LEU A 62 7.78 -10.02 2.44
CA LEU A 62 6.42 -9.54 2.53
C LEU A 62 6.37 -8.31 3.44
N GLU A 63 5.67 -7.26 3.02
CA GLU A 63 5.31 -6.14 3.90
C GLU A 63 3.82 -6.21 4.23
N SER A 64 3.48 -6.14 5.51
CA SER A 64 2.09 -6.18 5.98
C SER A 64 1.89 -5.31 7.22
N ASP A 65 0.72 -4.68 7.33
CA ASP A 65 0.26 -3.96 8.51
C ASP A 65 -0.37 -4.89 9.57
N LEU A 66 -0.47 -6.19 9.26
CA LEU A 66 -1.08 -7.19 10.15
C LEU A 66 -0.12 -7.63 11.25
N GLU A 67 -0.67 -7.94 12.42
CA GLU A 67 0.11 -8.53 13.51
C GLU A 67 0.62 -9.94 13.14
N PRO A 68 1.81 -10.35 13.62
CA PRO A 68 2.43 -11.62 13.22
C PRO A 68 1.55 -12.86 13.42
N GLN A 69 0.76 -12.89 14.49
CA GLN A 69 -0.17 -14.01 14.73
C GLN A 69 -1.27 -14.07 13.66
N HIS A 70 -1.81 -12.92 13.24
CA HIS A 70 -2.82 -12.87 12.19
C HIS A 70 -2.24 -13.25 10.82
N VAL A 71 -0.97 -12.89 10.55
CA VAL A 71 -0.25 -13.37 9.37
C VAL A 71 -0.15 -14.90 9.38
N LEU A 72 0.22 -15.52 10.50
CA LEU A 72 0.26 -16.98 10.64
C LEU A 72 -1.10 -17.61 10.36
N ASP A 73 -2.18 -17.07 10.95
CA ASP A 73 -3.54 -17.61 10.79
C ASP A 73 -4.00 -17.58 9.32
N LEU A 74 -3.67 -16.50 8.59
CA LEU A 74 -3.96 -16.39 7.16
C LEU A 74 -3.10 -17.34 6.32
N LEU A 75 -1.81 -17.50 6.63
CA LEU A 75 -0.96 -18.48 5.94
C LEU A 75 -1.54 -19.90 6.08
N LEU A 76 -1.94 -20.29 7.29
CA LEU A 76 -2.57 -21.59 7.56
C LEU A 76 -3.90 -21.78 6.82
N THR A 77 -4.65 -20.70 6.62
CA THR A 77 -5.88 -20.69 5.83
C THR A 77 -5.57 -20.92 4.35
N ILE A 78 -4.59 -20.19 3.80
CA ILE A 78 -4.13 -20.36 2.41
C ILE A 78 -3.67 -21.79 2.14
N GLU A 79 -2.93 -22.40 3.07
CA GLU A 79 -2.53 -23.80 2.92
C GLU A 79 -3.72 -24.75 2.82
N THR A 80 -4.73 -24.52 3.67
CA THR A 80 -5.95 -25.34 3.72
C THR A 80 -6.76 -25.18 2.43
N ASP A 81 -6.92 -23.95 1.93
CA ASP A 81 -7.60 -23.65 0.67
C ASP A 81 -6.91 -24.25 -0.55
N LEU A 82 -5.57 -24.34 -0.53
CA LEU A 82 -4.78 -25.01 -1.56
C LEU A 82 -4.76 -26.54 -1.43
N GLY A 83 -5.51 -27.10 -0.47
CA GLY A 83 -5.74 -28.54 -0.35
C GLY A 83 -4.98 -29.24 0.79
N ARG A 84 -4.45 -28.49 1.76
CA ARG A 84 -3.89 -29.09 2.99
C ARG A 84 -5.03 -29.69 3.81
N THR A 85 -5.08 -31.01 3.90
CA THR A 85 -5.93 -31.71 4.87
C THR A 85 -5.16 -31.91 6.15
N ARG A 86 -5.58 -31.27 7.27
CA ARG A 86 -4.97 -31.51 8.58
C ARG A 86 -5.35 -32.92 9.04
N LYS A 87 -4.43 -33.88 8.91
CA LYS A 87 -4.55 -35.18 9.58
C LYS A 87 -3.77 -35.15 10.90
N LEU A 88 -4.39 -35.71 11.94
CA LEU A 88 -3.86 -35.85 13.30
C LEU A 88 -2.68 -36.85 13.35
N LYS A 89 -1.49 -36.51 12.86
CA LYS A 89 -0.23 -37.23 13.18
C LYS A 89 1.01 -36.33 13.10
N ASP A 90 1.90 -36.45 14.08
CA ASP A 90 3.15 -35.70 14.28
C ASP A 90 4.31 -36.11 13.33
N ALA A 91 4.05 -36.37 12.05
CA ALA A 91 5.08 -36.77 11.08
C ALA A 91 5.27 -35.73 9.96
N TYR A 92 6.51 -35.59 9.49
CA TYR A 92 6.81 -34.88 8.24
C TYR A 92 6.16 -35.63 7.08
N GLU A 93 4.99 -35.16 6.63
CA GLU A 93 4.28 -35.72 5.49
C GLU A 93 4.48 -34.86 4.24
N ALA A 94 4.35 -35.47 3.06
CA ALA A 94 4.32 -34.76 1.79
C ALA A 94 3.10 -33.82 1.69
N ARG A 95 3.33 -32.55 1.29
CA ARG A 95 2.38 -31.43 1.34
C ARG A 95 2.20 -30.80 -0.04
N ILE A 96 0.99 -30.30 -0.31
CA ILE A 96 0.71 -29.52 -1.53
C ILE A 96 1.41 -28.17 -1.44
N ILE A 97 1.41 -27.54 -0.27
CA ILE A 97 2.13 -26.31 0.03
C ILE A 97 2.41 -26.25 1.54
N ASP A 98 3.52 -25.65 1.92
CA ASP A 98 3.94 -25.36 3.28
C ASP A 98 4.44 -23.91 3.33
N LEU A 99 3.93 -23.12 4.28
CA LEU A 99 4.20 -21.68 4.41
C LEU A 99 4.65 -21.37 5.84
N ASP A 100 5.91 -20.99 6.01
CA ASP A 100 6.50 -20.72 7.33
C ASP A 100 6.97 -19.26 7.45
N ILE A 101 6.62 -18.62 8.57
CA ILE A 101 7.24 -17.34 8.95
C ILE A 101 8.64 -17.62 9.49
N VAL A 102 9.67 -17.17 8.77
CA VAL A 102 11.08 -17.39 9.13
C VAL A 102 11.61 -16.29 10.03
N LEU A 103 11.37 -15.03 9.64
CA LEU A 103 11.80 -13.83 10.36
C LEU A 103 10.70 -12.76 10.30
N VAL A 104 10.56 -11.98 11.37
CA VAL A 104 9.76 -10.76 11.42
C VAL A 104 10.67 -9.67 11.93
N GLU A 105 11.09 -8.76 11.04
CA GLU A 105 12.05 -7.70 11.33
C GLU A 105 13.20 -8.15 12.25
N ASP A 106 13.36 -7.48 13.39
CA ASP A 106 14.25 -7.81 14.50
C ASP A 106 13.49 -8.31 15.74
N GLU A 107 12.31 -8.91 15.57
CA GLU A 107 11.47 -9.39 16.67
C GLU A 107 11.85 -10.80 17.15
N ILE A 108 11.65 -11.03 18.45
CA ILE A 108 11.61 -12.36 19.06
C ILE A 108 10.18 -12.63 19.52
N ILE A 109 9.53 -13.59 18.89
CA ILE A 109 8.18 -14.05 19.24
C ILE A 109 8.28 -15.45 19.79
N ASN A 110 7.66 -15.70 20.93
CA ASN A 110 7.66 -17.00 21.59
C ASN A 110 6.30 -17.26 22.23
N THR A 111 5.32 -17.58 21.38
CA THR A 111 3.99 -18.05 21.81
C THR A 111 3.88 -19.55 21.61
N GLU A 112 2.78 -20.15 22.08
CA GLU A 112 2.50 -21.58 21.85
C GLU A 112 2.35 -21.90 20.36
N THR A 113 1.89 -20.93 19.56
CA THR A 113 1.54 -21.09 18.15
C THR A 113 2.58 -20.53 17.18
N LEU A 114 3.38 -19.54 17.59
CA LEU A 114 4.32 -18.83 16.72
C LEU A 114 5.66 -18.62 17.43
N GLN A 115 6.73 -19.08 16.79
CA GLN A 115 8.11 -18.86 17.23
C GLN A 115 8.90 -18.17 16.12
N VAL A 116 9.41 -16.97 16.42
CA VAL A 116 10.23 -16.14 15.51
C VAL A 116 11.50 -15.69 16.24
N PRO A 117 12.69 -15.71 15.59
CA PRO A 117 13.01 -16.42 14.36
C PRO A 117 12.62 -17.90 14.40
N HIS A 118 12.29 -18.48 13.24
CA HIS A 118 11.84 -19.87 13.17
C HIS A 118 12.91 -20.81 13.78
N PRO A 119 12.57 -21.68 14.76
CA PRO A 119 13.54 -22.37 15.60
C PRO A 119 14.57 -23.23 14.87
N GLU A 120 14.18 -23.77 13.71
CA GLU A 120 15.01 -24.68 12.90
C GLU A 120 15.60 -24.02 11.65
N MET A 121 15.41 -22.70 11.42
CA MET A 121 15.83 -22.07 10.16
C MET A 121 17.34 -22.22 9.90
N GLN A 122 18.16 -22.07 10.95
CA GLN A 122 19.62 -22.13 10.92
C GLN A 122 20.16 -23.53 10.60
N LYS A 123 19.30 -24.54 10.65
CA LYS A 123 19.65 -25.95 10.44
C LYS A 123 19.27 -26.44 9.05
N ARG A 124 18.56 -25.63 8.26
CA ARG A 124 17.90 -26.04 7.02
C ARG A 124 18.42 -25.22 5.86
N LYS A 125 19.24 -25.84 5.01
CA LYS A 125 19.81 -25.18 3.83
C LYS A 125 18.75 -24.81 2.80
N PHE A 126 17.66 -25.57 2.72
CA PHE A 126 16.52 -25.26 1.87
C PHE A 126 15.70 -24.03 2.30
N VAL A 127 15.93 -23.51 3.51
CA VAL A 127 15.42 -22.20 3.96
C VAL A 127 16.49 -21.14 3.78
N LEU A 128 17.72 -21.40 4.24
CA LEU A 128 18.80 -20.40 4.24
C LEU A 128 19.27 -20.00 2.84
N LEU A 129 19.37 -20.93 1.90
CA LEU A 129 19.86 -20.63 0.55
C LEU A 129 18.89 -19.71 -0.22
N PRO A 130 17.58 -20.01 -0.32
CA PRO A 130 16.63 -19.08 -0.93
C PRO A 130 16.51 -17.76 -0.16
N LEU A 131 16.54 -17.78 1.18
CA LEU A 131 16.51 -16.56 1.98
C LEU A 131 17.73 -15.67 1.72
N ASN A 132 18.92 -16.27 1.53
CA ASN A 132 20.14 -15.53 1.24
C ASN A 132 20.06 -14.75 -0.07
N ASP A 133 19.35 -15.24 -1.09
CA ASP A 133 19.17 -14.52 -2.37
C ASP A 133 18.50 -13.14 -2.19
N ILE A 134 17.64 -12.99 -1.18
CA ILE A 134 16.80 -11.80 -0.99
C ILE A 134 17.10 -11.04 0.30
N ALA A 135 17.76 -11.67 1.27
CA ALA A 135 17.92 -11.16 2.63
C ALA A 135 19.28 -11.53 3.27
N ALA A 136 20.35 -11.69 2.47
CA ALA A 136 21.69 -12.09 2.95
C ALA A 136 22.20 -11.34 4.19
N LYS A 137 21.89 -10.03 4.28
CA LYS A 137 22.38 -9.13 5.36
C LYS A 137 21.47 -9.07 6.58
N VAL A 138 20.28 -9.66 6.52
CA VAL A 138 19.34 -9.66 7.66
C VAL A 138 19.95 -10.49 8.78
N LYS A 139 19.90 -9.98 10.02
CA LYS A 139 20.49 -10.64 11.19
C LYS A 139 19.46 -11.48 11.92
N HIS A 140 19.85 -12.70 12.28
CA HIS A 140 19.11 -13.52 13.20
C HIS A 140 19.31 -13.01 14.63
N VAL A 141 18.29 -12.38 15.19
CA VAL A 141 18.37 -11.65 16.47
C VAL A 141 18.86 -12.47 17.66
N LYS A 142 18.51 -13.77 17.75
CA LYS A 142 19.03 -14.64 18.84
C LYS A 142 20.48 -15.10 18.65
N LEU A 143 20.96 -15.25 17.42
CA LEU A 143 22.28 -15.82 17.12
C LEU A 143 23.32 -14.75 16.76
N GLY A 144 22.89 -13.51 16.52
CA GLY A 144 23.76 -12.39 16.14
C GLY A 144 24.39 -12.51 14.75
N LYS A 145 24.06 -13.55 13.98
CA LYS A 145 24.61 -13.85 12.65
C LYS A 145 23.66 -13.43 11.54
N THR A 146 24.21 -12.95 10.44
CA THR A 146 23.48 -12.70 9.19
C THR A 146 23.02 -14.00 8.54
N VAL A 147 22.01 -13.93 7.66
CA VAL A 147 21.58 -15.09 6.85
C VAL A 147 22.75 -15.70 6.09
N ALA A 148 23.63 -14.88 5.51
CA ALA A 148 24.82 -15.35 4.80
C ALA A 148 25.79 -16.12 5.72
N GLU A 149 26.04 -15.62 6.93
CA GLU A 149 26.88 -16.30 7.92
C GLU A 149 26.23 -17.60 8.43
N LEU A 150 24.92 -17.63 8.62
CA LEU A 150 24.18 -18.84 8.98
C LEU A 150 24.25 -19.90 7.89
N LEU A 151 24.09 -19.50 6.62
CA LEU A 151 24.22 -20.41 5.47
C LEU A 151 25.61 -21.03 5.40
N ALA A 152 26.67 -20.25 5.67
CA ALA A 152 28.05 -20.72 5.62
C ALA A 152 28.40 -21.76 6.70
N VAL A 153 27.70 -21.76 7.83
CA VAL A 153 27.91 -22.70 8.95
C VAL A 153 26.81 -23.75 9.09
N CYS A 154 25.88 -23.81 8.15
CA CYS A 154 24.79 -24.77 8.16
C CYS A 154 25.35 -26.18 7.92
N TYR A 155 24.98 -27.13 8.78
CA TYR A 155 25.46 -28.52 8.68
C TYR A 155 24.66 -29.37 7.68
N ASP A 156 23.52 -28.87 7.18
CA ASP A 156 22.71 -29.53 6.16
C ASP A 156 23.47 -29.56 4.82
N ASP A 157 23.88 -30.76 4.42
CA ASP A 157 24.65 -31.03 3.21
C ASP A 157 23.78 -31.30 1.97
N SER A 158 22.45 -31.18 2.10
CA SER A 158 21.51 -31.35 1.00
C SER A 158 21.94 -30.54 -0.23
N VAL A 159 21.84 -31.20 -1.39
CA VAL A 159 22.10 -30.57 -2.69
C VAL A 159 20.86 -29.81 -3.10
N LEU A 160 21.00 -28.49 -3.27
CA LEU A 160 19.95 -27.61 -3.78
C LEU A 160 20.27 -27.20 -5.21
N GLU A 161 19.40 -27.57 -6.14
CA GLU A 161 19.51 -27.21 -7.54
C GLU A 161 18.65 -25.97 -7.85
N PRO A 162 19.23 -24.82 -8.25
CA PRO A 162 18.44 -23.70 -8.72
C PRO A 162 17.71 -24.10 -10.01
N LYS A 163 16.43 -23.78 -10.11
CA LYS A 163 15.63 -24.00 -11.31
C LYS A 163 15.50 -22.70 -12.11
N ASN A 164 15.58 -22.81 -13.43
CA ASN A 164 15.32 -21.72 -14.36
C ASN A 164 13.81 -21.55 -14.57
N ILE A 165 13.10 -21.28 -13.47
CA ILE A 165 11.68 -20.94 -13.42
C ILE A 165 11.52 -19.76 -12.45
N TRP A 166 10.61 -18.84 -12.77
CA TRP A 166 10.43 -17.61 -12.01
C TRP A 166 8.97 -17.45 -11.62
N LEU A 167 8.74 -17.34 -10.32
CA LEU A 167 7.44 -16.94 -9.80
C LEU A 167 7.18 -15.48 -10.18
N LYS A 168 5.97 -15.20 -10.61
CA LYS A 168 5.51 -13.85 -10.92
C LYS A 168 5.22 -13.13 -9.60
N ASN A 169 5.73 -11.91 -9.47
CA ASN A 169 5.36 -11.03 -8.37
C ASN A 169 4.10 -10.23 -8.79
N PRO A 170 2.94 -10.44 -8.12
CA PRO A 170 1.70 -9.74 -8.47
C PRO A 170 1.80 -8.22 -8.33
N THR A 171 2.62 -7.70 -7.43
CA THR A 171 2.81 -6.25 -7.27
C THR A 171 3.41 -5.62 -8.54
N LYS A 172 4.17 -6.37 -9.33
CA LYS A 172 4.78 -5.87 -10.58
C LYS A 172 3.80 -5.75 -11.75
N SER A 173 2.56 -6.26 -11.65
CA SER A 173 1.55 -6.02 -12.69
C SER A 173 0.97 -4.60 -12.61
N LEU A 174 1.16 -3.92 -11.48
CA LEU A 174 0.70 -2.55 -11.27
C LEU A 174 1.85 -1.59 -11.54
N ASP A 175 1.83 -0.93 -12.71
CA ASP A 175 2.89 -0.02 -13.13
C ASP A 175 2.47 1.45 -12.95
N PHE A 176 2.87 2.00 -11.80
CA PHE A 176 2.79 3.43 -11.51
C PHE A 176 4.01 4.22 -12.02
N SER A 177 5.10 3.54 -12.38
CA SER A 177 6.37 4.19 -12.76
C SER A 177 6.30 4.93 -14.11
N LYS A 178 5.25 4.67 -14.89
CA LYS A 178 4.91 5.44 -16.10
C LYS A 178 4.49 6.89 -15.80
N TYR A 179 4.17 7.21 -14.54
CA TYR A 179 3.80 8.55 -14.11
C TYR A 179 4.89 9.14 -13.21
N ASN A 180 5.29 10.38 -13.44
CA ASN A 180 6.17 11.13 -12.54
C ASN A 180 5.40 11.81 -11.41
N TYR A 181 4.15 12.20 -11.68
CA TYR A 181 3.30 12.89 -10.72
C TYR A 181 1.84 12.47 -10.84
N ILE A 182 1.28 11.98 -9.73
CA ILE A 182 -0.11 11.54 -9.57
C ILE A 182 -0.77 12.40 -8.50
N ALA A 183 -1.96 12.92 -8.78
CA ALA A 183 -2.77 13.61 -7.79
C ALA A 183 -4.06 12.83 -7.50
N ILE A 184 -4.36 12.61 -6.23
CA ILE A 184 -5.58 11.96 -5.75
C ILE A 184 -6.49 13.02 -5.15
N GLU A 185 -7.66 13.15 -5.74
CA GLU A 185 -8.66 14.16 -5.47
C GLU A 185 -10.01 13.54 -5.15
N GLY A 186 -10.91 14.33 -4.56
CA GLY A 186 -12.13 13.81 -3.97
C GLY A 186 -12.64 14.65 -2.80
N ASN A 187 -13.88 14.42 -2.42
CA ASN A 187 -14.54 15.20 -1.38
C ASN A 187 -13.92 15.00 0.03
N ILE A 188 -14.33 15.83 0.98
CA ILE A 188 -13.97 15.70 2.40
C ILE A 188 -14.48 14.35 2.90
N GLY A 189 -13.59 13.52 3.46
CA GLY A 189 -13.94 12.16 3.89
C GLY A 189 -13.81 11.08 2.82
N ALA A 190 -13.44 11.40 1.57
CA ALA A 190 -13.34 10.42 0.48
C ALA A 190 -12.17 9.41 0.57
N GLY A 191 -11.27 9.54 1.57
CA GLY A 191 -10.14 8.62 1.74
C GLY A 191 -8.86 8.97 0.94
N LYS A 192 -8.77 10.15 0.31
CA LYS A 192 -7.59 10.61 -0.46
C LYS A 192 -6.25 10.36 0.24
N THR A 193 -6.09 10.89 1.45
CA THR A 193 -4.86 10.76 2.24
C THR A 193 -4.52 9.30 2.52
N SER A 194 -5.53 8.46 2.77
CA SER A 194 -5.33 7.01 2.98
C SER A 194 -4.82 6.33 1.73
N LEU A 195 -5.39 6.63 0.55
CA LEU A 195 -4.95 6.04 -0.71
C LEU A 195 -3.54 6.50 -1.08
N ALA A 196 -3.25 7.80 -0.96
CA ALA A 196 -1.93 8.36 -1.23
C ALA A 196 -0.85 7.73 -0.35
N ASN A 197 -1.09 7.59 0.96
CA ASN A 197 -0.17 6.92 1.88
C ASN A 197 0.08 5.46 1.48
N LYS A 198 -0.99 4.70 1.18
CA LYS A 198 -0.85 3.29 0.77
C LYS A 198 -0.04 3.15 -0.52
N ILE A 199 -0.32 3.96 -1.54
CA ILE A 199 0.44 3.96 -2.80
C ILE A 199 1.90 4.34 -2.56
N ALA A 200 2.17 5.37 -1.74
CA ALA A 200 3.53 5.77 -1.41
C ALA A 200 4.33 4.65 -0.74
N GLN A 201 3.71 3.94 0.21
CA GLN A 201 4.32 2.81 0.90
C GLN A 201 4.53 1.60 -0.03
N ASP A 202 3.51 1.23 -0.80
CA ASP A 202 3.57 0.02 -1.62
C ASP A 202 4.53 0.14 -2.81
N PHE A 203 4.59 1.32 -3.43
CA PHE A 203 5.34 1.59 -4.65
C PHE A 203 6.56 2.49 -4.44
N ASN A 204 6.93 2.77 -3.19
CA ASN A 204 8.09 3.58 -2.82
C ASN A 204 8.06 4.98 -3.48
N ALA A 205 6.88 5.60 -3.47
CA ALA A 205 6.64 6.92 -4.04
C ALA A 205 6.90 8.01 -3.01
N ARG A 206 7.30 9.20 -3.46
CA ARG A 206 7.36 10.38 -2.59
C ARG A 206 5.93 10.85 -2.34
N LEU A 207 5.55 10.95 -1.07
CA LEU A 207 4.23 11.41 -0.65
C LEU A 207 4.20 12.93 -0.48
N LEU A 208 3.26 13.59 -1.15
CA LEU A 208 2.93 15.00 -0.97
C LEU A 208 1.56 15.13 -0.27
N MET A 209 1.53 15.62 0.98
CA MET A 209 0.28 15.75 1.73
C MET A 209 -0.14 17.21 1.87
N GLU A 210 -1.44 17.46 1.78
CA GLU A 210 -2.03 18.77 2.04
C GLU A 210 -1.85 19.21 3.50
N ARG A 211 -1.33 20.43 3.67
CA ARG A 211 -1.17 21.07 4.99
C ARG A 211 -2.42 21.88 5.34
N PHE A 212 -3.40 21.27 6.01
CA PHE A 212 -4.61 21.98 6.49
C PHE A 212 -4.74 22.04 8.01
N ALA A 213 -4.05 21.17 8.76
CA ALA A 213 -4.25 21.02 10.20
C ALA A 213 -3.85 22.26 11.01
N ASP A 214 -2.79 22.95 10.58
CA ASP A 214 -2.25 24.13 11.27
C ASP A 214 -2.90 25.44 10.81
N ASN A 215 -3.94 25.38 9.97
CA ASN A 215 -4.56 26.58 9.41
C ASN A 215 -5.46 27.28 10.46
N PRO A 216 -5.13 28.51 10.91
CA PRO A 216 -5.86 29.19 11.98
C PRO A 216 -7.24 29.70 11.56
N PHE A 217 -7.55 29.70 10.26
CA PHE A 217 -8.83 30.15 9.71
C PHE A 217 -9.80 29.00 9.49
N LEU A 218 -9.32 27.75 9.37
CA LEU A 218 -10.18 26.61 9.07
C LEU A 218 -11.25 26.36 10.15
N PRO A 219 -10.93 26.33 11.47
CA PRO A 219 -11.97 26.24 12.49
C PRO A 219 -12.89 27.47 12.51
N LYS A 220 -12.40 28.66 12.15
CA LYS A 220 -13.19 29.90 12.12
C LYS A 220 -14.19 29.91 10.97
N PHE A 221 -13.79 29.38 9.82
CA PHE A 221 -14.66 29.19 8.66
C PHE A 221 -15.86 28.29 8.96
N TYR A 222 -15.65 27.18 9.65
CA TYR A 222 -16.76 26.30 10.03
C TYR A 222 -17.73 26.93 11.04
N ASN A 223 -17.32 27.98 11.75
CA ASN A 223 -18.18 28.76 12.64
C ASN A 223 -18.87 29.95 11.93
N ASP A 224 -18.16 30.63 11.02
CA ASP A 224 -18.64 31.81 10.28
C ASP A 224 -18.01 31.83 8.87
N ALA A 225 -18.63 31.09 7.95
CA ALA A 225 -18.14 30.94 6.59
C ALA A 225 -18.12 32.28 5.85
N GLN A 226 -19.16 33.10 6.01
CA GLN A 226 -19.30 34.38 5.30
C GLN A 226 -18.14 35.33 5.62
N ARG A 227 -17.65 35.33 6.86
CA ARG A 227 -16.54 36.20 7.28
C ARG A 227 -15.16 35.64 6.92
N TYR A 228 -14.98 34.33 6.99
CA TYR A 228 -13.65 33.72 6.93
C TYR A 228 -13.33 32.98 5.63
N ALA A 229 -14.31 32.74 4.74
CA ALA A 229 -14.10 32.00 3.49
C ALA A 229 -12.97 32.57 2.65
N PHE A 230 -13.01 33.88 2.32
CA PHE A 230 -11.97 34.49 1.50
C PHE A 230 -10.57 34.37 2.10
N THR A 231 -10.46 34.61 3.42
CA THR A 231 -9.16 34.53 4.12
C THR A 231 -8.64 33.09 4.14
N LEU A 232 -9.51 32.12 4.38
CA LEU A 232 -9.17 30.69 4.35
C LEU A 232 -8.71 30.26 2.95
N GLU A 233 -9.47 30.57 1.90
CA GLU A 233 -9.13 30.17 0.53
C GLU A 233 -7.80 30.80 0.08
N MET A 234 -7.52 32.04 0.46
CA MET A 234 -6.25 32.71 0.19
C MET A 234 -5.08 32.08 0.95
N SER A 235 -5.29 31.65 2.19
CA SER A 235 -4.25 30.91 2.94
C SER A 235 -3.93 29.56 2.27
N PHE A 236 -4.94 28.78 1.88
CA PHE A 236 -4.72 27.54 1.12
C PHE A 236 -4.04 27.78 -0.23
N LEU A 237 -4.40 28.87 -0.92
CA LEU A 237 -3.76 29.25 -2.18
C LEU A 237 -2.25 29.46 -2.01
N ALA A 238 -1.85 30.20 -0.97
CA ALA A 238 -0.44 30.48 -0.68
C ALA A 238 0.32 29.22 -0.21
N ASP A 239 -0.24 28.48 0.74
CA ASP A 239 0.43 27.31 1.34
C ASP A 239 0.67 26.21 0.29
N ARG A 240 -0.34 25.92 -0.55
CA ARG A 240 -0.21 24.92 -1.62
C ARG A 240 0.81 25.35 -2.68
N TYR A 241 0.84 26.63 -3.04
CA TYR A 241 1.83 27.15 -4.00
C TYR A 241 3.25 27.00 -3.48
N GLN A 242 3.49 27.40 -2.23
CA GLN A 242 4.79 27.25 -1.60
C GLN A 242 5.21 25.78 -1.56
N GLN A 243 4.32 24.90 -1.09
CA GLN A 243 4.61 23.48 -0.98
C GLN A 243 4.96 22.85 -2.33
N ILE A 244 4.14 23.07 -3.35
CA ILE A 244 4.37 22.47 -4.67
C ILE A 244 5.61 23.05 -5.34
N SER A 245 5.85 24.35 -5.20
CA SER A 245 7.06 24.99 -5.73
C SER A 245 8.34 24.45 -5.09
N GLU A 246 8.33 24.12 -3.79
CA GLU A 246 9.46 23.54 -3.07
C GLU A 246 9.65 22.05 -3.39
N ASP A 247 8.55 21.28 -3.40
CA ASP A 247 8.57 19.82 -3.48
C ASP A 247 8.73 19.29 -4.92
N LEU A 248 8.09 19.93 -5.92
CA LEU A 248 8.14 19.44 -7.31
C LEU A 248 9.34 19.98 -8.10
N ALA A 249 10.01 21.03 -7.63
CA ALA A 249 11.26 21.51 -8.25
C ALA A 249 12.41 20.48 -8.17
N GLN A 250 12.26 19.45 -7.33
CA GLN A 250 13.29 18.43 -7.08
C GLN A 250 13.02 17.08 -7.78
N LEU A 251 12.01 17.00 -8.65
CA LEU A 251 11.61 15.74 -9.32
C LEU A 251 12.74 15.07 -10.14
N ASP A 252 13.77 15.81 -10.53
CA ASP A 252 14.78 15.35 -11.51
C ASP A 252 15.92 14.47 -10.92
N LEU A 253 16.07 14.38 -9.59
CA LEU A 253 17.29 13.79 -9.00
C LEU A 253 17.18 12.32 -8.55
N PHE A 254 15.97 11.77 -8.35
CA PHE A 254 15.77 10.37 -7.96
C PHE A 254 14.49 9.80 -8.60
N LYS A 255 14.57 8.59 -9.19
CA LYS A 255 13.50 7.89 -9.94
C LYS A 255 12.27 7.44 -9.11
N GLN A 256 11.89 8.17 -8.06
CA GLN A 256 10.63 7.93 -7.35
C GLN A 256 9.59 8.94 -7.84
N PHE A 257 8.46 8.44 -8.32
CA PHE A 257 7.34 9.31 -8.67
C PHE A 257 6.71 9.94 -7.42
N VAL A 258 6.00 11.04 -7.61
CA VAL A 258 5.26 11.73 -6.55
C VAL A 258 3.79 11.32 -6.61
N VAL A 259 3.23 10.98 -5.44
CA VAL A 259 1.80 10.85 -5.23
C VAL A 259 1.33 11.91 -4.24
N SER A 260 0.34 12.70 -4.63
CA SER A 260 -0.26 13.74 -3.81
C SER A 260 -1.69 13.38 -3.40
N ASP A 261 -2.11 13.78 -2.20
CA ASP A 261 -3.51 13.67 -1.75
C ASP A 261 -4.38 14.89 -2.07
N TYR A 262 -3.83 15.81 -2.88
CA TYR A 262 -4.52 16.96 -3.44
C TYR A 262 -3.86 17.44 -4.74
N ASP A 263 -4.56 18.32 -5.45
CA ASP A 263 -4.15 19.08 -6.61
C ASP A 263 -4.54 20.55 -6.43
N VAL A 264 -3.82 21.44 -7.11
CA VAL A 264 -4.02 22.90 -7.01
C VAL A 264 -5.44 23.32 -7.41
N PHE A 265 -6.07 22.66 -8.39
CA PHE A 265 -7.38 23.06 -8.89
C PHE A 265 -8.49 22.88 -7.85
N LYS A 266 -8.26 22.12 -6.78
CA LYS A 266 -9.12 22.10 -5.59
C LYS A 266 -9.43 23.50 -5.08
N SER A 267 -8.45 24.40 -5.07
CA SER A 267 -8.63 25.81 -4.70
C SER A 267 -9.75 26.49 -5.49
N LEU A 268 -9.80 26.30 -6.81
CA LEU A 268 -10.84 26.88 -7.65
C LEU A 268 -12.21 26.26 -7.39
N ILE A 269 -12.26 24.95 -7.12
CA ILE A 269 -13.50 24.24 -6.87
C ILE A 269 -14.13 24.71 -5.56
N PHE A 270 -13.35 24.73 -4.47
CA PHE A 270 -13.82 25.12 -3.14
C PHE A 270 -14.20 26.60 -3.10
N SER A 271 -13.34 27.49 -3.60
CA SER A 271 -13.61 28.93 -3.64
C SER A 271 -14.85 29.31 -4.46
N LYS A 272 -15.18 28.58 -5.54
CA LYS A 272 -16.42 28.81 -6.31
C LYS A 272 -17.69 28.56 -5.48
N ILE A 273 -17.60 27.66 -4.50
CA ILE A 273 -18.71 27.26 -3.63
C ILE A 273 -18.80 28.20 -2.42
N THR A 274 -17.65 28.61 -1.87
CA THR A 274 -17.57 29.33 -0.59
C THR A 274 -17.58 30.85 -0.74
N LEU A 275 -17.14 31.40 -1.88
CA LEU A 275 -17.00 32.84 -2.10
C LEU A 275 -18.19 33.42 -2.88
N ASN A 276 -18.45 34.70 -2.65
CA ASN A 276 -19.37 35.45 -3.51
C ASN A 276 -18.74 35.74 -4.88
N ASN A 277 -19.53 36.23 -5.83
CA ASN A 277 -19.08 36.42 -7.22
C ASN A 277 -17.89 37.37 -7.36
N ASP A 278 -17.84 38.46 -6.59
CA ASP A 278 -16.76 39.45 -6.67
C ASP A 278 -15.46 38.89 -6.06
N GLU A 279 -15.56 38.27 -4.88
CA GLU A 279 -14.46 37.58 -4.22
C GLU A 279 -13.91 36.43 -5.07
N TYR A 280 -14.78 35.61 -5.65
CA TYR A 280 -14.39 34.52 -6.54
C TYR A 280 -13.71 35.04 -7.81
N GLY A 281 -14.21 36.15 -8.38
CA GLY A 281 -13.59 36.81 -9.53
C GLY A 281 -12.14 37.23 -9.24
N LEU A 282 -11.91 37.85 -8.09
CA LEU A 282 -10.56 38.22 -7.63
C LEU A 282 -9.70 36.99 -7.36
N TYR A 283 -10.22 36.02 -6.60
CA TYR A 283 -9.52 34.78 -6.25
C TYR A 283 -9.06 34.03 -7.49
N ARG A 284 -9.96 33.84 -8.46
CA ARG A 284 -9.66 33.16 -9.72
C ARG A 284 -8.54 33.87 -10.51
N LYS A 285 -8.54 35.21 -10.52
CA LYS A 285 -7.46 35.98 -11.15
C LYS A 285 -6.11 35.71 -10.46
N LEU A 286 -6.07 35.72 -9.13
CA LEU A 286 -4.86 35.44 -8.35
C LEU A 286 -4.37 34.00 -8.56
N PHE A 287 -5.29 33.03 -8.54
CA PHE A 287 -5.00 31.62 -8.79
C PHE A 287 -4.23 31.42 -10.12
N TYR A 288 -4.74 31.96 -11.23
CA TYR A 288 -4.09 31.79 -12.53
C TYR A 288 -2.77 32.55 -12.66
N LEU A 289 -2.57 33.63 -11.89
CA LEU A 289 -1.28 34.31 -11.83
C LEU A 289 -0.22 33.48 -11.09
N MET A 290 -0.61 32.82 -9.99
CA MET A 290 0.31 32.02 -9.18
C MET A 290 0.63 30.66 -9.82
N TYR A 291 -0.37 29.96 -10.35
CA TYR A 291 -0.22 28.57 -10.83
C TYR A 291 0.10 28.44 -12.32
N LYS A 292 0.49 29.51 -13.00
CA LYS A 292 0.77 29.49 -14.44
C LYS A 292 1.83 28.45 -14.83
N ASP A 293 2.88 28.34 -14.01
CA ASP A 293 4.07 27.52 -14.30
C ASP A 293 4.18 26.29 -13.40
N ILE A 294 3.09 25.94 -12.70
CA ILE A 294 3.08 24.82 -11.76
C ILE A 294 2.88 23.49 -12.51
N PRO A 295 3.68 22.45 -12.23
CA PRO A 295 3.54 21.15 -12.87
C PRO A 295 2.14 20.57 -12.68
N LYS A 296 1.60 19.98 -13.74
CA LYS A 296 0.32 19.27 -13.71
C LYS A 296 0.54 17.78 -13.49
N PRO A 297 -0.39 17.09 -12.81
CA PRO A 297 -0.31 15.65 -12.68
C PRO A 297 -0.48 14.97 -14.05
N GLU A 298 0.30 13.93 -14.29
CA GLU A 298 0.20 13.06 -15.46
C GLU A 298 -0.96 12.05 -15.31
N LEU A 299 -1.42 11.86 -14.07
CA LEU A 299 -2.63 11.14 -13.73
C LEU A 299 -3.39 11.86 -12.60
N TYR A 300 -4.64 12.20 -12.86
CA TYR A 300 -5.56 12.78 -11.89
C TYR A 300 -6.62 11.75 -11.50
N ILE A 301 -6.60 11.30 -10.25
CA ILE A 301 -7.54 10.30 -9.74
C ILE A 301 -8.61 11.02 -8.93
N TYR A 302 -9.88 10.91 -9.32
CA TYR A 302 -11.00 11.43 -8.55
C TYR A 302 -11.74 10.28 -7.86
N LEU A 303 -11.64 10.23 -6.53
CA LEU A 303 -12.36 9.30 -5.68
C LEU A 303 -13.77 9.83 -5.43
N TYR A 304 -14.74 9.24 -6.11
CA TYR A 304 -16.14 9.53 -5.89
C TYR A 304 -16.68 8.69 -4.73
N GLN A 305 -17.43 9.35 -3.84
CA GLN A 305 -18.15 8.71 -2.74
C GLN A 305 -19.46 9.45 -2.51
N ASN A 306 -20.53 8.70 -2.21
CA ASN A 306 -21.82 9.27 -1.87
C ASN A 306 -21.79 10.02 -0.51
N THR A 307 -22.71 10.96 -0.33
CA THR A 307 -22.76 11.86 0.85
C THR A 307 -22.85 11.08 2.17
N GLU A 308 -23.65 10.00 2.20
CA GLU A 308 -23.81 9.16 3.39
C GLU A 308 -22.46 8.58 3.87
N ARG A 309 -21.67 8.03 2.94
CA ARG A 309 -20.33 7.49 3.24
C ARG A 309 -19.35 8.57 3.67
N LEU A 310 -19.37 9.73 3.00
CA LEU A 310 -18.52 10.86 3.38
C LEU A 310 -18.79 11.29 4.82
N GLN A 311 -20.06 11.40 5.22
CA GLN A 311 -20.47 11.72 6.58
C GLN A 311 -20.00 10.68 7.60
N GLN A 312 -20.16 9.38 7.29
CA GLN A 312 -19.64 8.29 8.14
C GLN A 312 -18.13 8.42 8.36
N ASN A 313 -17.37 8.70 7.30
CA ASN A 313 -15.92 8.84 7.35
C ASN A 313 -15.49 10.10 8.12
N ILE A 314 -16.18 11.23 7.96
CA ILE A 314 -15.93 12.47 8.70
C ILE A 314 -16.17 12.28 10.20
N LYS A 315 -17.28 11.62 10.56
CA LYS A 315 -17.60 11.30 11.96
C LYS A 315 -16.55 10.37 12.56
N LYS A 316 -16.18 9.29 11.85
CA LYS A 316 -15.14 8.36 12.29
C LYS A 316 -13.77 9.03 12.47
N ARG A 317 -13.44 10.01 11.62
CA ARG A 317 -12.20 10.78 11.69
C ARG A 317 -12.12 11.71 12.90
N GLY A 318 -13.26 12.17 13.43
CA GLY A 318 -13.35 12.82 14.73
C GLY A 318 -12.66 14.19 14.84
N ARG A 319 -12.53 14.94 13.73
CA ARG A 319 -12.07 16.34 13.80
C ARG A 319 -13.22 17.23 14.26
N ASP A 320 -13.05 17.92 15.39
CA ASP A 320 -14.11 18.72 16.04
C ASP A 320 -14.77 19.72 15.09
N TYR A 321 -13.98 20.39 14.26
CA TYR A 321 -14.47 21.44 13.35
C TYR A 321 -15.20 20.90 12.10
N GLU A 322 -15.13 19.60 11.81
CA GLU A 322 -15.81 18.99 10.65
C GLU A 322 -17.13 18.29 11.01
N GLN A 323 -17.44 18.10 12.30
CA GLN A 323 -18.55 17.23 12.74
C GLN A 323 -19.94 17.72 12.33
N ASN A 324 -20.08 19.02 12.04
CA ASN A 324 -21.35 19.66 11.68
C ASN A 324 -21.43 20.05 10.20
N ILE A 325 -20.60 19.45 9.34
CA ILE A 325 -20.67 19.69 7.89
C ILE A 325 -22.04 19.23 7.36
N ALA A 326 -22.74 20.12 6.67
CA ALA A 326 -24.04 19.83 6.07
C ALA A 326 -23.92 18.99 4.78
N ASP A 327 -24.90 18.14 4.52
CA ASP A 327 -24.96 17.29 3.33
C ASP A 327 -24.95 18.11 2.02
N ASP A 328 -25.74 19.18 1.97
CA ASP A 328 -25.79 20.10 0.80
C ASP A 328 -24.42 20.70 0.46
N TYR A 329 -23.56 20.95 1.47
CA TYR A 329 -22.21 21.43 1.21
C TYR A 329 -21.34 20.36 0.54
N LEU A 330 -21.42 19.10 1.00
CA LEU A 330 -20.71 17.99 0.38
C LEU A 330 -21.22 17.72 -1.04
N GLU A 331 -22.53 17.80 -1.25
CA GLU A 331 -23.14 17.65 -2.58
C GLU A 331 -22.65 18.72 -3.56
N LYS A 332 -22.62 19.99 -3.13
CA LYS A 332 -22.05 21.10 -3.92
C LYS A 332 -20.60 20.86 -4.29
N ILE A 333 -19.78 20.34 -3.37
CA ILE A 333 -18.38 19.99 -3.66
C ILE A 333 -18.31 18.89 -4.72
N ASN A 334 -19.09 17.81 -4.57
CA ASN A 334 -19.14 16.73 -5.56
C ASN A 334 -19.52 17.25 -6.95
N SER A 335 -20.57 18.08 -7.04
CA SER A 335 -20.97 18.73 -8.30
C SER A 335 -19.86 19.61 -8.86
N GLY A 336 -19.18 20.39 -8.01
CA GLY A 336 -18.06 21.25 -8.40
C GLY A 336 -16.90 20.47 -9.01
N TYR A 337 -16.51 19.33 -8.42
CA TYR A 337 -15.50 18.44 -9.01
C TYR A 337 -15.96 17.87 -10.36
N LEU A 338 -17.19 17.35 -10.45
CA LEU A 338 -17.68 16.77 -11.70
C LEU A 338 -17.78 17.82 -12.83
N GLU A 339 -18.20 19.05 -12.52
CA GLU A 339 -18.17 20.18 -13.46
C GLU A 339 -16.75 20.50 -13.92
N PHE A 340 -15.81 20.58 -12.96
CA PHE A 340 -14.41 20.84 -13.26
C PHE A 340 -13.84 19.76 -14.19
N LEU A 341 -13.99 18.49 -13.86
CA LEU A 341 -13.46 17.38 -14.64
C LEU A 341 -14.05 17.33 -16.06
N LYS A 342 -15.35 17.62 -16.22
CA LYS A 342 -15.99 17.74 -17.55
C LYS A 342 -15.38 18.85 -18.40
N SER A 343 -14.87 19.91 -17.79
CA SER A 343 -14.26 21.04 -18.50
C SER A 343 -12.79 20.79 -18.87
N GLN A 344 -12.10 19.86 -18.21
CA GLN A 344 -10.67 19.60 -18.41
C GLN A 344 -10.41 18.54 -19.49
N LYS A 345 -10.36 18.96 -20.76
CA LYS A 345 -10.11 18.05 -21.90
C LYS A 345 -8.70 17.47 -21.98
N ASN A 346 -7.73 18.06 -21.28
CA ASN A 346 -6.31 17.71 -21.39
C ASN A 346 -5.77 16.99 -20.14
N PHE A 347 -6.62 16.64 -19.17
CA PHE A 347 -6.21 15.86 -18.02
C PHE A 347 -6.41 14.37 -18.33
N ASN A 348 -5.42 13.56 -18.00
CA ASN A 348 -5.63 12.12 -17.88
C ASN A 348 -6.35 11.85 -16.55
N VAL A 349 -7.68 11.78 -16.59
CA VAL A 349 -8.53 11.64 -15.41
C VAL A 349 -9.03 10.21 -15.27
N LYS A 350 -8.95 9.66 -14.06
CA LYS A 350 -9.63 8.43 -13.65
C LYS A 350 -10.64 8.76 -12.55
N ILE A 351 -11.93 8.55 -12.83
CA ILE A 351 -12.99 8.68 -11.83
C ILE A 351 -13.29 7.28 -11.30
N ILE A 352 -13.15 7.08 -9.99
CA ILE A 352 -13.33 5.78 -9.34
C ILE A 352 -14.41 5.93 -8.27
N ASP A 353 -15.53 5.20 -8.43
CA ASP A 353 -16.58 5.14 -7.42
C ASP A 353 -16.23 4.11 -6.35
N ILE A 354 -16.01 4.59 -5.12
CA ILE A 354 -15.68 3.78 -3.95
C ILE A 354 -16.80 3.81 -2.90
N SER A 355 -18.02 4.16 -3.27
CA SER A 355 -19.15 4.28 -2.33
C SER A 355 -19.50 2.95 -1.63
N ASN A 356 -19.30 1.83 -2.33
CA ASN A 356 -19.59 0.49 -1.83
C ASN A 356 -18.35 -0.28 -1.37
N ARG A 357 -17.20 0.41 -1.22
CA ARG A 357 -15.91 -0.21 -0.91
C ARG A 357 -15.22 0.49 0.24
N ASP A 358 -14.61 -0.27 1.13
CA ASP A 358 -13.77 0.26 2.20
C ASP A 358 -12.34 -0.26 2.00
N PHE A 359 -11.60 0.41 1.11
CA PHE A 359 -10.20 0.07 0.83
C PHE A 359 -9.26 0.36 2.00
N VAL A 360 -9.72 1.09 3.02
CA VAL A 360 -8.91 1.37 4.21
C VAL A 360 -8.88 0.15 5.12
N ALA A 361 -10.05 -0.50 5.30
CA ALA A 361 -10.18 -1.69 6.13
C ALA A 361 -9.97 -3.00 5.35
N ASN A 362 -10.33 -3.05 4.05
CA ASN A 362 -10.35 -4.26 3.25
C ASN A 362 -9.28 -4.22 2.15
N ARG A 363 -8.34 -5.17 2.21
CA ARG A 363 -7.26 -5.29 1.23
C ARG A 363 -7.76 -5.59 -0.18
N SER A 364 -8.79 -6.42 -0.33
CA SER A 364 -9.39 -6.75 -1.63
C SER A 364 -9.96 -5.51 -2.33
N ASP A 365 -10.64 -4.62 -1.60
CA ASP A 365 -11.12 -3.34 -2.11
C ASP A 365 -9.96 -2.43 -2.51
N TYR A 366 -8.88 -2.41 -1.73
CA TYR A 366 -7.67 -1.66 -2.07
C TYR A 366 -7.03 -2.15 -3.37
N LEU A 367 -6.86 -3.47 -3.53
CA LEU A 367 -6.31 -4.06 -4.73
C LEU A 367 -7.21 -3.80 -5.95
N TRP A 368 -8.53 -3.79 -5.76
CA TRP A 368 -9.47 -3.38 -6.81
C TRP A 368 -9.24 -1.92 -7.23
N VAL A 369 -9.12 -0.98 -6.27
CA VAL A 369 -8.82 0.44 -6.57
C VAL A 369 -7.52 0.57 -7.36
N LEU A 370 -6.46 -0.17 -6.99
CA LEU A 370 -5.21 -0.15 -7.74
C LEU A 370 -5.37 -0.67 -9.17
N GLY A 371 -6.21 -1.69 -9.37
CA GLY A 371 -6.57 -2.21 -10.69
C GLY A 371 -7.20 -1.13 -11.57
N GLU A 372 -8.24 -0.45 -11.07
CA GLU A 372 -8.95 0.63 -11.78
C GLU A 372 -8.03 1.81 -12.15
N ILE A 373 -6.98 2.05 -11.35
CA ILE A 373 -5.98 3.08 -11.64
C ILE A 373 -5.05 2.66 -12.78
N CYS A 374 -4.68 1.38 -12.84
CA CYS A 374 -3.69 0.87 -13.80
C CYS A 374 -4.28 0.45 -15.15
N GLU A 375 -5.58 0.10 -15.21
CA GLU A 375 -6.36 -0.02 -16.44
C GLU A 375 -6.41 1.30 -17.22
#